data_AF-A0A1J7IB14-F1
#
_entry.id   AF-A0A1J7IB14-F1
#
_cell.length_a   1.000
_cell.length_b   1.000
_cell.length_c   1.000
_cell.angle_alpha   90.00
_cell.angle_beta   90.00
_cell.angle_gamma   90.00
#
_symmetry.space_group_name_H-M   'P 1'
#
loop_
_entity.id
_entity.type
_entity.pdbx_description
1 polymer ?
#
loop_
_entity_poly.entity_id
_entity_poly.type
_entity_poly.pdbx_seq_one_letter_code
_entity_poly.pdbx_strand_id
1 'polypeptide(L)'
;MSVRSAPIPSPTNLPQHDKTNIYGTSNIAPRVASYAITGNSSLELTKSVPAAKTCSNRTSAFAVASPAEPYHVITGAWPGPNACGMSFNVSSNGSLDEVVDSWGYANKSGVHGLALGARDKEVLYSADLNGDTIWTHRVGENGRAEYVGKFGVKAGSHPRHLAAHPAGKRLYAVMEAGNRVAAFLLDGETTVADAEESTYSLIPDASNSSNYWSAEVMLSQDARYLWVTTRAQVNTKVPGYTSAFLLDDEGAIVKRMFRVPTTTVGGMANMISPAPWGCEWAALTDVGVGYVQIWKMKNKTEGRHGTEYATAEAVARADIADGGCRAVALWYD
;
A
#
# COMPACT_ATOMS: atom_id res chain seq x y z
N MET A 1 -23.79 2.50 10.12
CA MET A 1 -22.65 1.75 9.57
C MET A 1 -22.08 0.89 10.69
N SER A 2 -22.32 -0.42 10.69
CA SER A 2 -21.76 -1.32 11.71
C SER A 2 -20.46 -1.88 11.14
N VAL A 3 -19.33 -1.42 11.65
CA VAL A 3 -18.02 -1.96 11.29
C VAL A 3 -17.71 -3.06 12.31
N ARG A 4 -17.96 -4.31 11.92
CA ARG A 4 -17.44 -5.45 12.67
C ARG A 4 -16.00 -5.69 12.23
N SER A 5 -15.08 -5.66 13.19
CA SER A 5 -13.74 -6.16 12.97
C SER A 5 -13.81 -7.67 12.76
N ALA A 6 -13.26 -8.10 11.64
CA ALA A 6 -12.83 -9.47 11.46
C ALA A 6 -11.30 -9.42 11.35
N PRO A 7 -10.57 -10.45 11.83
CA PRO A 7 -9.13 -10.54 11.61
C PRO A 7 -8.91 -10.89 10.13
N ILE A 8 -8.96 -9.85 9.31
CA ILE A 8 -8.78 -9.86 7.87
C ILE A 8 -8.09 -8.52 7.53
N PRO A 9 -7.57 -8.35 6.33
CA PRO A 9 -6.16 -8.39 6.01
C PRO A 9 -5.63 -7.02 5.57
N SER A 10 -4.39 -6.97 5.10
CA SER A 10 -3.84 -5.82 4.39
C SER A 10 -3.97 -6.00 2.87
N PRO A 11 -4.95 -5.36 2.23
CA PRO A 11 -4.96 -5.15 0.79
C PRO A 11 -4.66 -3.68 0.46
N THR A 12 -3.60 -3.43 -0.29
CA THR A 12 -3.80 -2.46 -1.37
C THR A 12 -3.90 -3.28 -2.63
N ASN A 13 -5.08 -3.30 -3.23
CA ASN A 13 -5.23 -3.23 -4.66
C ASN A 13 -6.70 -3.01 -4.99
N LEU A 14 -6.88 -2.36 -6.13
CA LEU A 14 -8.14 -2.18 -6.83
C LEU A 14 -8.97 -3.48 -6.78
N PRO A 15 -10.29 -3.36 -6.67
CA PRO A 15 -11.16 -4.53 -6.55
C PRO A 15 -10.92 -5.50 -7.69
N GLN A 16 -11.27 -6.77 -7.48
CA GLN A 16 -11.64 -7.66 -8.57
C GLN A 16 -12.56 -6.89 -9.54
N HIS A 17 -12.53 -7.23 -10.82
CA HIS A 17 -13.17 -6.49 -11.92
C HIS A 17 -14.66 -6.11 -11.73
N ASP A 18 -15.32 -6.65 -10.70
CA ASP A 18 -16.70 -6.43 -10.28
C ASP A 18 -16.90 -6.10 -8.77
N LYS A 19 -15.83 -5.87 -7.99
CA LYS A 19 -15.86 -5.64 -6.52
C LYS A 19 -16.42 -6.79 -5.68
N THR A 20 -16.50 -8.02 -6.18
CA THR A 20 -17.21 -9.10 -5.46
C THR A 20 -16.37 -9.87 -4.44
N ASN A 21 -15.04 -9.79 -4.47
CA ASN A 21 -14.17 -10.51 -3.53
C ASN A 21 -13.11 -9.63 -2.86
N ILE A 22 -12.71 -10.04 -1.64
CA ILE A 22 -11.60 -9.47 -0.86
C ILE A 22 -10.57 -10.57 -0.60
N TYR A 23 -9.30 -10.24 -0.77
CA TYR A 23 -8.18 -11.14 -0.44
C TYR A 23 -7.49 -10.72 0.82
N GLY A 24 -6.97 -11.70 1.53
CA GLY A 24 -6.38 -11.45 2.81
C GLY A 24 -5.22 -12.26 3.27
N THR A 25 -4.22 -11.55 3.80
CA THR A 25 -3.06 -12.12 4.46
C THR A 25 -3.17 -12.09 5.98
N SER A 26 -2.35 -12.91 6.64
CA SER A 26 -2.22 -12.92 8.08
C SER A 26 -0.75 -12.80 8.48
N ASN A 27 -0.51 -12.01 9.53
CA ASN A 27 0.79 -11.85 10.19
C ASN A 27 1.02 -12.88 11.32
N ILE A 28 0.05 -13.76 11.58
CA ILE A 28 0.12 -14.78 12.64
C ILE A 28 -0.17 -16.19 12.12
N ALA A 29 -0.81 -16.33 10.97
CA ALA A 29 -1.10 -17.60 10.33
C ALA A 29 -0.48 -17.61 8.92
N PRO A 30 0.32 -18.62 8.56
CA PRO A 30 0.99 -18.70 7.25
C PRO A 30 0.00 -19.15 6.16
N ARG A 31 -0.96 -18.27 5.83
CA ARG A 31 -2.05 -18.53 4.89
C ARG A 31 -2.63 -17.23 4.34
N VAL A 32 -3.24 -17.35 3.17
CA VAL A 32 -3.96 -16.30 2.46
C VAL A 32 -5.40 -16.76 2.25
N ALA A 33 -6.37 -15.89 2.44
CA ALA A 33 -7.79 -16.19 2.35
C ALA A 33 -8.50 -15.29 1.33
N SER A 34 -9.51 -15.83 0.65
CA SER A 34 -10.47 -15.05 -0.14
C SER A 34 -11.81 -15.02 0.55
N TYR A 35 -12.51 -13.91 0.39
CA TYR A 35 -13.84 -13.69 0.94
C TYR A 35 -14.74 -13.13 -0.15
N ALA A 36 -15.93 -13.69 -0.31
CA ALA A 36 -16.97 -13.10 -1.13
C ALA A 36 -17.67 -11.98 -0.35
N ILE A 37 -17.99 -10.89 -1.04
CA ILE A 37 -18.87 -9.83 -0.54
C ILE A 37 -20.31 -10.23 -0.91
N THR A 38 -21.11 -10.43 0.11
CA THR A 38 -22.52 -10.81 -0.03
C THR A 38 -23.43 -9.58 -0.11
N GLY A 39 -24.70 -9.76 -0.51
CA GLY A 39 -25.63 -8.65 -0.80
C GLY A 39 -25.94 -7.69 0.37
N ASN A 40 -25.52 -8.01 1.60
CA ASN A 40 -25.62 -7.13 2.76
C ASN A 40 -24.25 -6.53 3.20
N SER A 41 -23.27 -6.53 2.30
CA SER A 41 -21.88 -6.13 2.55
C SER A 41 -21.18 -6.95 3.64
N SER A 42 -21.65 -8.16 3.94
CA SER A 42 -20.96 -9.12 4.80
C SER A 42 -19.93 -9.92 4.01
N LEU A 43 -18.87 -10.32 4.69
CA LEU A 43 -17.80 -11.15 4.13
C LEU A 43 -18.04 -12.62 4.47
N GLU A 44 -18.05 -13.47 3.45
CA GLU A 44 -18.09 -14.92 3.58
C GLU A 44 -16.74 -15.50 3.15
N LEU A 45 -16.10 -16.29 4.03
CA LEU A 45 -14.84 -16.96 3.70
C LEU A 45 -15.07 -17.99 2.59
N THR A 46 -14.49 -17.78 1.41
CA THR A 46 -14.63 -18.70 0.28
C THR A 46 -13.53 -19.75 0.25
N LYS A 47 -12.28 -19.35 0.53
CA LYS A 47 -11.13 -20.29 0.57
C LYS A 47 -10.01 -19.72 1.43
N SER A 48 -9.23 -20.61 2.02
CA SER A 48 -7.99 -20.30 2.74
C SER A 48 -6.89 -21.23 2.27
N VAL A 49 -5.86 -20.68 1.63
CA VAL A 49 -4.74 -21.41 1.05
C VAL A 49 -3.50 -21.23 1.93
N PRO A 50 -2.85 -22.30 2.42
CA PRO A 50 -1.61 -22.18 3.18
C PRO A 50 -0.47 -21.65 2.32
N ALA A 51 0.45 -20.92 2.93
CA ALA A 51 1.71 -20.56 2.29
C ALA A 51 2.49 -21.84 1.95
N ALA A 52 3.05 -21.90 0.74
CA ALA A 52 3.63 -23.12 0.18
C ALA A 52 4.98 -22.86 -0.49
N LYS A 53 5.66 -23.95 -0.89
CA LYS A 53 6.93 -23.92 -1.64
C LYS A 53 7.99 -23.08 -0.90
N THR A 54 8.63 -22.10 -1.56
CA THR A 54 9.65 -21.22 -0.97
C THR A 54 9.12 -20.42 0.22
N CYS A 55 7.80 -20.17 0.26
CA CYS A 55 7.12 -19.48 1.35
C CYS A 55 6.50 -20.38 2.41
N SER A 56 6.83 -21.68 2.44
CA SER A 56 6.30 -22.60 3.44
C SER A 56 6.51 -22.06 4.86
N ASN A 57 5.43 -22.05 5.66
CA ASN A 57 5.40 -21.50 7.03
C ASN A 57 5.71 -20.00 7.15
N ARG A 58 5.57 -19.22 6.06
CA ARG A 58 5.72 -17.75 6.08
C ARG A 58 4.38 -17.05 6.10
N THR A 59 4.31 -15.98 6.89
CA THR A 59 3.20 -15.02 6.92
C THR A 59 3.41 -13.93 5.88
N SER A 60 2.36 -13.18 5.55
CA SER A 60 2.44 -12.07 4.60
C SER A 60 1.80 -10.82 5.17
N ALA A 61 2.44 -9.67 4.97
CA ALA A 61 1.89 -8.38 5.39
C ALA A 61 1.02 -7.73 4.31
N PHE A 62 1.06 -8.22 3.08
CA PHE A 62 0.49 -7.51 1.94
C PHE A 62 0.08 -8.45 0.82
N ALA A 63 -1.02 -8.10 0.15
CA ALA A 63 -1.47 -8.73 -1.08
C ALA A 63 -1.87 -7.67 -2.12
N VAL A 64 -1.60 -7.98 -3.39
CA VAL A 64 -2.00 -7.22 -4.57
C VAL A 64 -2.73 -8.18 -5.54
N ALA A 65 -3.84 -7.75 -6.15
CA ALA A 65 -4.54 -8.52 -7.17
C ALA A 65 -4.23 -7.96 -8.58
N SER A 66 -3.99 -8.85 -9.55
CA SER A 66 -3.79 -8.48 -10.96
C SER A 66 -5.04 -7.81 -11.52
N PRO A 67 -4.91 -6.68 -12.26
CA PRO A 67 -6.02 -5.97 -12.88
C PRO A 67 -6.29 -6.43 -14.33
N ALA A 68 -5.86 -7.63 -14.69
CA ALA A 68 -6.13 -8.26 -15.99
C ALA A 68 -6.17 -9.78 -15.86
N GLU A 69 -6.94 -10.41 -16.75
CA GLU A 69 -6.95 -11.86 -16.87
C GLU A 69 -5.61 -12.37 -17.43
N PRO A 70 -5.16 -13.56 -17.00
CA PRO A 70 -5.72 -14.37 -15.91
C PRO A 70 -5.45 -13.73 -14.54
N TYR A 71 -6.50 -13.60 -13.72
CA TYR A 71 -6.37 -12.92 -12.43
C TYR A 71 -5.47 -13.71 -11.48
N HIS A 72 -4.50 -13.01 -10.90
CA HIS A 72 -3.61 -13.54 -9.88
C HIS A 72 -3.69 -12.71 -8.62
N VAL A 73 -3.52 -13.35 -7.47
CA VAL A 73 -3.25 -12.66 -6.21
C VAL A 73 -1.79 -12.87 -5.88
N ILE A 74 -1.07 -11.81 -5.57
CA ILE A 74 0.37 -11.86 -5.29
C ILE A 74 0.61 -11.32 -3.89
N THR A 75 1.46 -11.99 -3.12
CA THR A 75 1.75 -11.62 -1.72
C THR A 75 3.24 -11.52 -1.44
N GLY A 76 3.60 -10.67 -0.47
CA GLY A 76 4.97 -10.49 0.03
C GLY A 76 5.10 -10.92 1.49
N ALA A 77 6.09 -11.76 1.78
CA ALA A 77 6.26 -12.30 3.12
C ALA A 77 6.87 -11.29 4.10
N TRP A 78 6.25 -11.22 5.28
CA TRP A 78 6.65 -10.41 6.40
C TRP A 78 6.20 -11.10 7.71
N PRO A 79 6.98 -11.01 8.80
CA PRO A 79 8.29 -10.36 8.92
C PRO A 79 9.43 -11.16 8.25
N GLY A 80 10.54 -10.48 7.96
CA GLY A 80 11.81 -11.12 7.61
C GLY A 80 12.47 -11.77 8.85
N PRO A 81 13.65 -12.40 8.69
CA PRO A 81 14.45 -12.55 7.47
C PRO A 81 13.91 -13.64 6.52
N ASN A 82 14.53 -13.73 5.33
CA ASN A 82 14.20 -14.67 4.26
C ASN A 82 12.76 -14.51 3.75
N ALA A 83 12.36 -13.28 3.46
CA ALA A 83 11.12 -13.02 2.77
C ALA A 83 11.09 -13.70 1.39
N CYS A 84 9.88 -13.94 0.93
CA CYS A 84 9.56 -14.62 -0.31
C CYS A 84 8.27 -14.02 -0.88
N GLY A 85 8.04 -14.18 -2.17
CA GLY A 85 6.79 -13.84 -2.83
C GLY A 85 5.99 -15.10 -3.14
N MET A 86 4.66 -14.98 -3.20
CA MET A 86 3.78 -16.02 -3.74
C MET A 86 2.85 -15.40 -4.75
N SER A 87 2.52 -16.17 -5.79
CA SER A 87 1.43 -15.89 -6.71
C SER A 87 0.41 -17.01 -6.61
N PHE A 88 -0.87 -16.64 -6.62
CA PHE A 88 -2.00 -17.53 -6.50
C PHE A 88 -2.86 -17.45 -7.75
N ASN A 89 -3.33 -18.60 -8.23
CA ASN A 89 -4.44 -18.62 -9.19
C ASN A 89 -5.75 -18.25 -8.48
N VAL A 90 -6.66 -17.69 -9.27
CA VAL A 90 -8.00 -17.32 -8.83
C VAL A 90 -9.01 -18.04 -9.73
N SER A 91 -10.04 -18.64 -9.14
CA SER A 91 -11.13 -19.24 -9.91
C SER A 91 -12.01 -18.17 -10.58
N SER A 92 -12.86 -18.58 -11.53
CA SER A 92 -13.74 -17.66 -12.27
C SER A 92 -14.69 -16.84 -11.38
N ASN A 93 -14.99 -17.30 -10.17
CA ASN A 93 -15.81 -16.58 -9.20
C ASN A 93 -15.00 -15.71 -8.21
N GLY A 94 -13.69 -15.56 -8.41
CA GLY A 94 -12.82 -14.75 -7.56
C GLY A 94 -12.23 -15.43 -6.32
N SER A 95 -12.60 -16.68 -6.02
CA SER A 95 -12.01 -17.43 -4.91
C SER A 95 -10.55 -17.80 -5.19
N LEU A 96 -9.69 -17.79 -4.17
CA LEU A 96 -8.32 -18.28 -4.31
C LEU A 96 -8.32 -19.76 -4.65
N ASP A 97 -7.41 -20.19 -5.54
CA ASP A 97 -7.26 -21.61 -5.86
C ASP A 97 -6.03 -22.25 -5.19
N GLU A 98 -4.86 -22.05 -5.78
CA GLU A 98 -3.60 -22.63 -5.31
C GLU A 98 -2.42 -21.67 -5.51
N VAL A 99 -1.30 -21.95 -4.84
CA VAL A 99 -0.02 -21.25 -5.05
C VAL A 99 0.62 -21.74 -6.36
N VAL A 100 0.48 -20.95 -7.43
CA VAL A 100 1.05 -21.28 -8.75
C VAL A 100 2.56 -21.11 -8.76
N ASP A 101 3.08 -20.10 -8.05
CA ASP A 101 4.51 -19.85 -7.93
C ASP A 101 4.91 -19.26 -6.58
N SER A 102 6.18 -19.44 -6.21
CA SER A 102 6.80 -18.76 -5.08
C SER A 102 8.30 -18.57 -5.30
N TRP A 103 8.82 -17.41 -4.94
CA TRP A 103 10.23 -17.07 -5.15
C TRP A 103 10.83 -16.46 -3.88
N GLY A 104 12.16 -16.55 -3.74
CA GLY A 104 12.90 -15.95 -2.63
C GLY A 104 13.42 -14.56 -2.98
N TYR A 105 13.57 -13.71 -1.96
CA TYR A 105 14.36 -12.48 -2.03
C TYR A 105 15.77 -12.74 -1.44
N ALA A 106 16.43 -11.71 -0.91
CA ALA A 106 17.70 -11.89 -0.20
C ALA A 106 17.49 -12.44 1.22
N ASN A 107 18.56 -12.98 1.82
CA ASN A 107 18.48 -13.58 3.16
C ASN A 107 18.00 -12.61 4.25
N LYS A 108 18.32 -11.31 4.13
CA LYS A 108 17.88 -10.29 5.10
C LYS A 108 16.47 -9.75 4.81
N SER A 109 15.86 -10.14 3.70
CA SER A 109 14.66 -9.50 3.20
C SER A 109 13.45 -9.66 4.12
N GLY A 110 12.62 -8.62 4.13
CA GLY A 110 11.32 -8.51 4.79
C GLY A 110 10.43 -7.62 3.93
N VAL A 111 9.53 -8.19 3.13
CA VAL A 111 8.74 -7.44 2.14
C VAL A 111 7.45 -6.97 2.78
N HIS A 112 7.29 -5.65 2.91
CA HIS A 112 6.13 -5.07 3.61
C HIS A 112 5.08 -4.49 2.64
N GLY A 113 5.43 -4.22 1.39
CA GLY A 113 4.52 -3.63 0.42
C GLY A 113 4.81 -4.07 -1.00
N LEU A 114 3.77 -4.06 -1.82
CA LEU A 114 3.82 -4.41 -3.23
C LEU A 114 3.11 -3.33 -4.05
N ALA A 115 3.54 -3.13 -5.28
CA ALA A 115 2.80 -2.35 -6.27
C ALA A 115 2.88 -3.03 -7.64
N LEU A 116 1.79 -3.00 -8.39
CA LEU A 116 1.80 -3.44 -9.79
C LEU A 116 2.12 -2.24 -10.70
N GLY A 117 2.81 -2.51 -11.79
CA GLY A 117 3.00 -1.55 -12.86
C GLY A 117 1.64 -1.13 -13.43
N ALA A 118 1.33 0.15 -13.37
CA ALA A 118 0.04 0.65 -13.84
C ALA A 118 -0.06 0.67 -15.38
N ARG A 119 1.07 0.83 -16.09
CA ARG A 119 1.17 0.74 -17.55
C ARG A 119 1.37 -0.70 -18.04
N ASP A 120 2.27 -1.42 -17.39
CA ASP A 120 2.58 -2.83 -17.66
C ASP A 120 2.17 -3.66 -16.45
N LYS A 121 1.02 -4.32 -16.59
CA LYS A 121 0.30 -4.99 -15.50
C LYS A 121 1.01 -6.25 -15.01
N GLU A 122 1.99 -6.76 -15.75
CA GLU A 122 2.81 -7.90 -15.34
C GLU A 122 3.97 -7.47 -14.44
N VAL A 123 4.30 -6.19 -14.36
CA VAL A 123 5.40 -5.73 -13.51
C VAL A 123 4.97 -5.69 -12.05
N LEU A 124 5.78 -6.27 -11.18
CA LEU A 124 5.62 -6.26 -9.74
C LEU A 124 6.82 -5.58 -9.09
N TYR A 125 6.54 -4.56 -8.28
CA TYR A 125 7.50 -3.92 -7.40
C TYR A 125 7.31 -4.39 -5.95
N SER A 126 8.39 -4.71 -5.27
CA SER A 126 8.36 -5.15 -3.87
C SER A 126 9.25 -4.28 -2.99
N ALA A 127 8.65 -3.70 -1.95
CA ALA A 127 9.35 -2.91 -0.94
C ALA A 127 9.92 -3.83 0.13
N ASP A 128 11.22 -4.09 0.04
CA ASP A 128 11.97 -4.88 1.02
C ASP A 128 12.48 -3.97 2.14
N LEU A 129 11.63 -3.86 3.16
CA LEU A 129 11.80 -3.00 4.32
C LEU A 129 13.11 -3.32 5.05
N ASN A 130 13.38 -4.59 5.31
CA ASN A 130 14.60 -5.00 6.02
C ASN A 130 15.85 -4.95 5.14
N GLY A 131 15.70 -5.14 3.83
CA GLY A 131 16.80 -5.20 2.87
C GLY A 131 17.20 -3.85 2.28
N ASP A 132 16.53 -2.75 2.64
CA ASP A 132 16.71 -1.42 2.03
C ASP A 132 16.73 -1.51 0.49
N THR A 133 15.80 -2.27 -0.08
CA THR A 133 15.80 -2.59 -1.51
C THR A 133 14.39 -2.50 -2.08
N ILE A 134 14.27 -2.02 -3.32
CA ILE A 134 13.07 -2.19 -4.14
C ILE A 134 13.39 -3.26 -5.17
N TRP A 135 12.62 -4.34 -5.20
CA TRP A 135 12.78 -5.43 -6.16
C TRP A 135 11.78 -5.29 -7.30
N THR A 136 12.18 -5.69 -8.51
CA THR A 136 11.33 -5.71 -9.70
C THR A 136 11.26 -7.13 -10.24
N HIS A 137 10.04 -7.63 -10.40
CA HIS A 137 9.74 -8.91 -11.05
C HIS A 137 8.74 -8.69 -12.18
N ARG A 138 8.67 -9.65 -13.11
CA ARG A 138 7.56 -9.81 -14.05
C ARG A 138 6.77 -11.05 -13.66
N VAL A 139 5.46 -10.89 -13.45
CA VAL A 139 4.53 -11.98 -13.19
C VAL A 139 3.69 -12.16 -14.45
N GLY A 140 4.07 -13.14 -15.27
CA GLY A 140 3.38 -13.39 -16.55
C GLY A 140 2.00 -14.02 -16.35
N GLU A 141 1.28 -14.20 -17.47
CA GLU A 141 -0.06 -14.84 -17.49
C GLU A 141 -0.13 -16.23 -16.85
N ASN A 142 0.99 -16.95 -16.71
CA ASN A 142 0.99 -18.24 -16.01
C ASN A 142 1.14 -18.08 -14.48
N GLY A 143 1.10 -16.85 -13.98
CA GLY A 143 1.28 -16.48 -12.58
C GLY A 143 2.70 -16.67 -12.04
N ARG A 144 3.69 -17.02 -12.88
CA ARG A 144 5.08 -17.23 -12.46
C ARG A 144 5.87 -15.93 -12.48
N ALA A 145 6.71 -15.75 -11.47
CA ALA A 145 7.54 -14.57 -11.33
C ALA A 145 8.93 -14.79 -11.92
N GLU A 146 9.35 -13.85 -12.77
CA GLU A 146 10.71 -13.72 -13.26
C GLU A 146 11.38 -12.51 -12.59
N TYR A 147 12.59 -12.70 -12.06
CA TYR A 147 13.37 -11.60 -11.52
C TYR A 147 13.93 -10.73 -12.64
N VAL A 148 13.67 -9.43 -12.59
CA VAL A 148 14.17 -8.46 -13.58
C VAL A 148 15.34 -7.66 -13.02
N GLY A 149 15.21 -7.15 -11.81
CA GLY A 149 16.20 -6.25 -11.24
C GLY A 149 15.86 -5.77 -9.84
N LYS A 150 16.73 -4.92 -9.29
CA LYS A 150 16.51 -4.29 -7.99
C LYS A 150 17.24 -2.95 -7.90
N PHE A 151 16.73 -2.09 -7.04
CA PHE A 151 17.35 -0.82 -6.69
C PHE A 151 17.58 -0.76 -5.17
N GLY A 152 18.83 -0.52 -4.76
CA GLY A 152 19.17 -0.33 -3.36
C GLY A 152 18.89 1.11 -2.93
N VAL A 153 18.08 1.31 -1.90
CA VAL A 153 17.87 2.64 -1.31
C VAL A 153 18.94 2.92 -0.25
N LYS A 154 19.03 4.17 0.22
CA LYS A 154 19.93 4.54 1.31
C LYS A 154 19.70 3.65 2.53
N ALA A 155 20.77 3.02 3.04
CA ALA A 155 20.71 2.13 4.19
C ALA A 155 20.01 2.78 5.40
N GLY A 156 19.14 2.02 6.06
CA GLY A 156 18.28 2.45 7.16
C GLY A 156 17.06 3.27 6.73
N SER A 157 16.73 3.34 5.43
CA SER A 157 15.52 4.04 4.96
C SER A 157 14.27 3.19 5.17
N HIS A 158 14.38 1.87 4.98
CA HIS A 158 13.31 0.89 5.12
C HIS A 158 12.11 1.16 4.20
N PRO A 159 12.20 0.89 2.88
CA PRO A 159 11.08 1.07 1.96
C PRO A 159 9.92 0.16 2.43
N ARG A 160 8.76 0.76 2.69
CA ARG A 160 7.63 0.07 3.31
C ARG A 160 6.55 -0.27 2.30
N HIS A 161 5.92 0.74 1.71
CA HIS A 161 4.89 0.59 0.67
C HIS A 161 5.25 1.38 -0.59
N LEU A 162 4.57 1.06 -1.69
CA LEU A 162 4.88 1.53 -3.03
C LEU A 162 3.61 1.94 -3.79
N ALA A 163 3.75 2.87 -4.73
CA ALA A 163 2.72 3.17 -5.73
C ALA A 163 3.37 3.45 -7.09
N ALA A 164 2.89 2.82 -8.16
CA ALA A 164 3.38 3.06 -9.52
C ALA A 164 2.47 4.02 -10.28
N HIS A 165 3.03 5.04 -10.92
CA HIS A 165 2.25 6.00 -11.69
C HIS A 165 1.77 5.40 -13.04
N PRO A 166 0.53 5.66 -13.51
CA PRO A 166 0.00 5.14 -14.77
C PRO A 166 0.76 5.57 -16.02
N ALA A 167 1.49 6.68 -15.98
CA ALA A 167 2.40 7.05 -17.08
C ALA A 167 3.55 6.04 -17.27
N GLY A 168 3.84 5.20 -16.26
CA GLY A 168 4.86 4.15 -16.30
C GLY A 168 6.29 4.67 -16.20
N LYS A 169 6.50 5.95 -15.89
CA LYS A 169 7.83 6.57 -15.76
C LYS A 169 8.33 6.65 -14.32
N ARG A 170 7.43 6.54 -13.33
CA ARG A 170 7.74 6.83 -11.92
C ARG A 170 7.11 5.84 -10.96
N LEU A 171 7.88 5.53 -9.92
CA LEU A 171 7.49 4.72 -8.77
C LEU A 171 7.70 5.55 -7.51
N TYR A 172 6.74 5.55 -6.58
CA TYR A 172 6.88 6.20 -5.29
C TYR A 172 7.07 5.16 -4.21
N ALA A 173 7.99 5.40 -3.28
CA ALA A 173 8.16 4.58 -2.09
C ALA A 173 8.10 5.44 -0.83
N VAL A 174 7.35 4.96 0.16
CA VAL A 174 7.41 5.51 1.52
C VAL A 174 8.46 4.78 2.32
N MET A 175 9.37 5.53 2.94
CA MET A 175 10.50 5.02 3.71
C MET A 175 10.15 5.07 5.20
N GLU A 176 9.90 3.92 5.84
CA GLU A 176 9.36 3.84 7.20
C GLU A 176 10.28 4.53 8.22
N ALA A 177 11.54 4.08 8.30
CA ALA A 177 12.51 4.66 9.23
C ALA A 177 13.06 6.00 8.71
N GLY A 178 13.11 6.17 7.38
CA GLY A 178 13.54 7.40 6.74
C GLY A 178 12.59 8.59 6.93
N ASN A 179 11.35 8.36 7.36
CA ASN A 179 10.31 9.38 7.54
C ASN A 179 10.12 10.30 6.32
N ARG A 180 10.21 9.72 5.12
CA ARG A 180 10.19 10.43 3.83
C ARG A 180 9.47 9.62 2.77
N VAL A 181 8.95 10.32 1.76
CA VAL A 181 8.57 9.72 0.48
C VAL A 181 9.66 10.02 -0.55
N ALA A 182 9.91 9.08 -1.44
CA ALA A 182 10.81 9.25 -2.57
C ALA A 182 10.11 8.87 -3.88
N ALA A 183 10.36 9.64 -4.93
CA ALA A 183 10.01 9.28 -6.30
C ALA A 183 11.25 8.73 -7.00
N PHE A 184 11.08 7.62 -7.69
CA PHE A 184 12.09 6.96 -8.48
C PHE A 184 11.71 7.07 -9.95
N LEU A 185 12.69 7.39 -10.79
CA LEU A 185 12.58 7.18 -12.22
C LEU A 185 12.66 5.68 -12.50
N LEU A 186 11.94 5.27 -13.54
CA LEU A 186 11.92 3.89 -14.02
C LEU A 186 12.63 3.84 -15.36
N ASP A 187 13.51 2.86 -15.51
CA ASP A 187 14.16 2.56 -16.78
C ASP A 187 13.11 2.27 -17.87
N GLY A 188 13.30 2.86 -19.06
CA GLY A 188 12.30 2.86 -20.12
C GLY A 188 12.06 1.48 -20.76
N GLU A 189 12.98 0.53 -20.60
CA GLU A 189 12.89 -0.81 -21.16
C GLU A 189 12.55 -1.86 -20.09
N THR A 190 13.33 -1.88 -19.02
CA THR A 190 13.24 -2.90 -17.97
C THR A 190 12.21 -2.53 -16.90
N THR A 191 11.82 -1.25 -16.79
CA THR A 191 10.97 -0.69 -15.73
C THR A 191 11.53 -0.84 -14.32
N VAL A 192 12.82 -1.20 -14.19
CA VAL A 192 13.54 -1.22 -12.91
C VAL A 192 13.78 0.23 -12.48
N ALA A 193 13.69 0.53 -11.18
CA ALA A 193 14.06 1.85 -10.67
C ALA A 193 15.54 2.13 -10.98
N ASP A 194 15.84 3.29 -11.58
CA ASP A 194 17.18 3.67 -12.05
C ASP A 194 17.83 4.77 -11.19
N ALA A 195 17.02 5.69 -10.67
CA ALA A 195 17.45 6.83 -9.88
C ALA A 195 16.37 7.28 -8.90
N GLU A 196 16.80 7.75 -7.72
CA GLU A 196 15.94 8.53 -6.81
C GLU A 196 15.86 9.98 -7.34
N GLU A 197 14.74 10.34 -7.94
CA GLU A 197 14.52 11.65 -8.61
C GLU A 197 14.31 12.78 -7.60
N SER A 198 13.47 12.52 -6.59
CA SER A 198 13.13 13.51 -5.58
C SER A 198 12.72 12.84 -4.27
N THR A 199 12.87 13.56 -3.16
CA THR A 199 12.44 13.08 -1.85
C THR A 199 11.94 14.21 -0.97
N TYR A 200 10.98 13.88 -0.11
CA TYR A 200 10.29 14.84 0.74
C TYR A 200 10.09 14.29 2.16
N SER A 201 10.48 15.08 3.17
CA SER A 201 10.21 14.75 4.58
C SER A 201 8.72 14.75 4.88
N LEU A 202 8.26 13.70 5.57
CA LEU A 202 6.86 13.49 5.97
C LEU A 202 6.59 13.94 7.42
N ILE A 203 7.60 14.46 8.11
CA ILE A 203 7.50 15.02 9.46
C ILE A 203 8.05 16.46 9.50
N PRO A 204 7.62 17.30 10.46
CA PRO A 204 8.20 18.63 10.66
C PRO A 204 9.70 18.58 10.97
N ASP A 205 10.48 19.55 10.48
CA ASP A 205 11.94 19.53 10.54
C ASP A 205 12.50 19.53 11.98
N ALA A 206 11.78 20.13 12.93
CA ALA A 206 12.16 20.14 14.35
C ALA A 206 11.75 18.86 15.12
N SER A 207 11.19 17.86 14.43
CA SER A 207 10.71 16.63 15.07
C SER A 207 11.86 15.68 15.40
N ASN A 208 11.76 14.99 16.53
CA ASN A 208 12.60 13.82 16.79
C ASN A 208 12.13 12.66 15.88
N SER A 209 12.92 12.31 14.87
CA SER A 209 12.57 11.28 13.88
C SER A 209 12.36 9.91 14.51
N SER A 210 13.01 9.59 15.64
CA SER A 210 12.82 8.34 16.37
C SER A 210 11.42 8.19 16.96
N ASN A 211 10.60 9.24 16.97
CA ASN A 211 9.20 9.18 17.39
C ASN A 211 8.24 8.82 16.26
N TYR A 212 8.71 8.58 15.04
CA TYR A 212 7.85 8.43 13.86
C TYR A 212 8.27 7.27 12.97
N TRP A 213 7.27 6.73 12.28
CA TRP A 213 7.43 5.76 11.20
C TRP A 213 6.47 6.08 10.06
N SER A 214 6.97 6.28 8.86
CA SER A 214 6.08 6.48 7.71
C SER A 214 5.34 5.20 7.34
N ALA A 215 4.11 5.33 6.85
CA ALA A 215 3.14 4.24 6.89
C ALA A 215 2.64 3.80 5.50
N GLU A 216 1.95 4.68 4.78
CA GLU A 216 1.27 4.36 3.51
C GLU A 216 1.59 5.39 2.42
N VAL A 217 1.54 4.96 1.16
CA VAL A 217 1.62 5.82 -0.03
C VAL A 217 0.63 5.32 -1.09
N MET A 218 -0.30 6.17 -1.51
CA MET A 218 -1.28 5.81 -2.55
C MET A 218 -1.66 7.00 -3.43
N LEU A 219 -1.96 6.70 -4.70
CA LEU A 219 -2.43 7.65 -5.68
C LEU A 219 -3.94 7.87 -5.53
N SER A 220 -4.40 9.10 -5.81
CA SER A 220 -5.79 9.37 -6.13
C SER A 220 -6.20 8.63 -7.40
N GLN A 221 -7.51 8.48 -7.62
CA GLN A 221 -8.04 7.79 -8.80
C GLN A 221 -7.52 8.31 -10.13
N ASP A 222 -7.37 9.63 -10.26
CA ASP A 222 -6.85 10.29 -11.47
C ASP A 222 -5.31 10.32 -11.53
N ALA A 223 -4.64 9.73 -10.54
CA ALA A 223 -3.20 9.76 -10.34
C ALA A 223 -2.59 11.18 -10.31
N ARG A 224 -3.38 12.23 -10.09
CA ARG A 224 -2.88 13.60 -9.99
C ARG A 224 -2.38 13.94 -8.58
N TYR A 225 -2.78 13.18 -7.57
CA TYR A 225 -2.41 13.42 -6.19
C TYR A 225 -1.84 12.18 -5.54
N LEU A 226 -0.70 12.34 -4.86
CA LEU A 226 -0.08 11.29 -4.06
C LEU A 226 -0.35 11.56 -2.59
N TRP A 227 -1.11 10.69 -1.93
CA TRP A 227 -1.35 10.70 -0.50
C TRP A 227 -0.28 9.88 0.21
N VAL A 228 0.25 10.41 1.31
CA VAL A 228 1.28 9.73 2.10
C VAL A 228 1.05 9.97 3.58
N THR A 229 1.20 8.93 4.40
CA THR A 229 0.99 9.03 5.85
C THR A 229 2.22 8.67 6.66
N THR A 230 2.26 9.17 7.88
CA THR A 230 3.26 8.85 8.90
C THR A 230 2.60 8.70 10.24
N ARG A 231 2.88 7.62 10.94
CA ARG A 231 2.41 7.37 12.30
C ARG A 231 3.45 7.84 13.31
N ALA A 232 2.98 8.36 14.42
CA ALA A 232 3.82 8.52 15.59
C ALA A 232 3.93 7.17 16.32
N GLN A 233 5.05 6.93 17.00
CA GLN A 233 5.22 5.75 17.83
C GLN A 233 4.24 5.79 19.02
N VAL A 234 3.76 4.62 19.42
CA VAL A 234 2.66 4.44 20.38
C VAL A 234 2.94 4.99 21.78
N ASN A 235 4.21 5.20 22.15
CA ASN A 235 4.64 5.72 23.45
C ASN A 235 4.80 7.26 23.46
N THR A 236 4.36 7.94 22.40
CA THR A 236 4.50 9.39 22.25
C THR A 236 3.16 10.10 22.45
N LYS A 237 3.20 11.42 22.64
CA LYS A 237 2.01 12.29 22.74
C LYS A 237 1.81 13.16 21.50
N VAL A 238 2.57 12.91 20.43
CA VAL A 238 2.52 13.68 19.19
C VAL A 238 1.65 12.96 18.17
N PRO A 239 0.86 13.67 17.35
CA PRO A 239 0.06 13.01 16.32
C PRO A 239 0.95 12.44 15.22
N GLY A 240 0.41 11.52 14.43
CA GLY A 240 0.94 11.24 13.10
C GLY A 240 0.69 12.42 12.13
N TYR A 241 0.99 12.20 10.85
CA TYR A 241 0.78 13.17 9.79
C TYR A 241 0.19 12.51 8.55
N THR A 242 -0.60 13.27 7.80
CA THR A 242 -0.96 12.99 6.41
C THR A 242 -0.46 14.12 5.54
N SER A 243 0.12 13.78 4.40
CA SER A 243 0.64 14.70 3.40
C SER A 243 0.03 14.39 2.05
N ALA A 244 -0.13 15.39 1.20
CA ALA A 244 -0.46 15.20 -0.19
C ALA A 244 0.48 15.98 -1.10
N PHE A 245 0.78 15.38 -2.24
CA PHE A 245 1.63 15.95 -3.28
C PHE A 245 0.86 16.03 -4.59
N LEU A 246 1.05 17.12 -5.33
CA LEU A 246 0.55 17.28 -6.69
C LEU A 246 1.55 16.68 -7.67
N LEU A 247 1.03 15.92 -8.62
CA LEU A 247 1.76 15.29 -9.69
C LEU A 247 1.45 15.98 -11.03
N ASP A 248 2.47 16.08 -11.89
CA ASP A 248 2.23 16.35 -13.32
C ASP A 248 1.75 15.10 -14.07
N ASP A 249 1.45 15.25 -15.36
CA ASP A 249 0.89 14.17 -16.18
C ASP A 249 1.87 12.99 -16.39
N GLU A 250 3.16 13.20 -16.13
CA GLU A 250 4.19 12.17 -16.19
C GLU A 250 4.47 11.54 -14.81
N GLY A 251 3.83 12.05 -13.76
CA GLY A 251 4.00 11.62 -12.37
C GLY A 251 5.10 12.36 -11.61
N ALA A 252 5.70 13.43 -12.14
CA ALA A 252 6.69 14.15 -11.36
C ALA A 252 6.02 14.80 -10.15
N ILE A 253 6.61 14.69 -8.96
CA ILE A 253 6.14 15.47 -7.82
C ILE A 253 6.51 16.93 -8.06
N VAL A 254 5.52 17.76 -8.42
CA VAL A 254 5.71 19.18 -8.71
C VAL A 254 5.47 20.06 -7.48
N LYS A 255 4.73 19.57 -6.49
CA LYS A 255 4.42 20.34 -5.28
C LYS A 255 4.04 19.46 -4.10
N ARG A 256 4.60 19.73 -2.91
CA ARG A 256 3.97 19.32 -1.65
C ARG A 256 2.82 20.28 -1.36
N MET A 257 1.58 19.80 -1.46
CA MET A 257 0.39 20.63 -1.23
C MET A 257 0.23 20.95 0.24
N PHE A 258 0.28 19.92 1.09
CA PHE A 258 0.17 20.07 2.53
C PHE A 258 0.86 18.92 3.28
N ARG A 259 1.08 19.16 4.57
CA ARG A 259 1.37 18.16 5.60
C ARG A 259 0.63 18.61 6.85
N VAL A 260 -0.36 17.83 7.27
CA VAL A 260 -1.24 18.16 8.40
C VAL A 260 -1.22 17.03 9.43
N PRO A 261 -1.35 17.34 10.73
CA PRO A 261 -1.39 16.31 11.77
C PRO A 261 -2.63 15.44 11.60
N THR A 262 -2.49 14.13 11.83
CA THR A 262 -3.64 13.25 12.00
C THR A 262 -4.30 13.48 13.37
N THR A 263 -5.52 13.00 13.54
CA THR A 263 -6.27 13.24 14.79
C THR A 263 -5.75 12.42 15.99
N THR A 264 -4.87 11.46 15.73
CA THR A 264 -4.23 10.57 16.71
C THR A 264 -2.79 10.24 16.31
N VAL A 265 -2.11 9.41 17.10
CA VAL A 265 -0.79 8.84 16.80
C VAL A 265 -0.79 7.91 15.57
N GLY A 266 -1.94 7.35 15.18
CA GLY A 266 -2.10 6.40 14.06
C GLY A 266 -1.81 4.93 14.43
N GLY A 267 -1.00 4.70 15.47
CA GLY A 267 -0.74 3.41 16.08
C GLY A 267 0.00 2.43 15.17
N MET A 268 -0.54 1.23 14.94
CA MET A 268 0.07 0.25 14.03
C MET A 268 -0.31 0.45 12.55
N ALA A 269 -1.26 1.36 12.26
CA ALA A 269 -1.77 1.61 10.92
C ALA A 269 -1.41 3.03 10.46
N ASN A 270 -2.38 3.95 10.50
CA ASN A 270 -2.38 5.18 9.72
C ASN A 270 -2.42 4.94 8.21
N MET A 271 -3.19 3.94 7.77
CA MET A 271 -3.33 3.62 6.35
C MET A 271 -4.32 4.61 5.73
N ILE A 272 -3.91 5.29 4.67
CA ILE A 272 -4.80 6.11 3.84
C ILE A 272 -5.41 5.22 2.76
N SER A 273 -6.56 5.59 2.19
CA SER A 273 -7.22 4.91 1.07
C SER A 273 -8.02 5.93 0.26
N PRO A 274 -7.46 6.47 -0.83
CA PRO A 274 -8.16 7.45 -1.68
C PRO A 274 -9.46 6.89 -2.27
N ALA A 275 -10.47 7.75 -2.41
CA ALA A 275 -11.77 7.34 -2.94
C ALA A 275 -11.68 7.02 -4.44
N PRO A 276 -12.39 5.99 -4.93
CA PRO A 276 -12.38 5.57 -6.34
C PRO A 276 -13.39 6.33 -7.22
N TRP A 277 -13.93 7.45 -6.75
CA TRP A 277 -14.91 8.27 -7.47
C TRP A 277 -14.60 9.77 -7.40
N GLY A 278 -13.47 10.14 -6.79
CA GLY A 278 -13.08 11.53 -6.64
C GLY A 278 -11.72 11.68 -5.98
N CYS A 279 -11.05 12.79 -6.26
CA CYS A 279 -9.64 12.97 -5.92
C CYS A 279 -9.43 13.70 -4.59
N GLU A 280 -10.49 14.31 -4.05
CA GLU A 280 -10.45 15.10 -2.82
C GLU A 280 -10.62 14.25 -1.55
N TRP A 281 -11.02 12.98 -1.68
CA TRP A 281 -11.49 12.17 -0.56
C TRP A 281 -10.58 10.98 -0.31
N ALA A 282 -10.37 10.66 0.96
CA ALA A 282 -9.67 9.46 1.36
C ALA A 282 -10.17 8.95 2.72
N ALA A 283 -10.19 7.64 2.90
CA ALA A 283 -10.43 7.01 4.19
C ALA A 283 -9.09 6.82 4.90
N LEU A 284 -9.04 7.07 6.21
CA LEU A 284 -7.84 6.90 7.04
C LEU A 284 -8.18 6.03 8.24
N THR A 285 -7.36 5.01 8.50
CA THR A 285 -7.55 4.07 9.61
C THR A 285 -6.53 4.28 10.73
N ASP A 286 -7.00 4.13 11.97
CA ASP A 286 -6.14 4.08 13.16
C ASP A 286 -6.27 2.72 13.85
N VAL A 287 -5.18 2.28 14.48
CA VAL A 287 -5.15 1.10 15.33
C VAL A 287 -4.75 1.51 16.75
N GLY A 288 -5.55 1.11 17.73
CA GLY A 288 -5.36 1.43 19.14
C GLY A 288 -6.46 2.35 19.65
N VAL A 289 -6.68 3.50 18.99
CA VAL A 289 -7.91 4.28 19.22
C VAL A 289 -9.07 3.66 18.45
N GLY A 290 -8.79 3.11 17.26
CA GLY A 290 -9.72 2.27 16.52
C GLY A 290 -10.81 3.07 15.83
N TYR A 291 -10.48 3.68 14.69
CA TYR A 291 -11.46 4.38 13.88
C TYR A 291 -11.19 4.23 12.38
N VAL A 292 -12.22 4.54 11.60
CA VAL A 292 -12.11 4.97 10.21
C VAL A 292 -12.57 6.42 10.13
N GLN A 293 -11.73 7.29 9.57
CA GLN A 293 -12.07 8.68 9.28
C GLN A 293 -12.17 8.89 7.77
N ILE A 294 -13.13 9.71 7.35
CA ILE A 294 -13.15 10.24 5.99
C ILE A 294 -12.49 11.61 6.02
N TRP A 295 -11.43 11.75 5.24
CA TRP A 295 -10.67 12.98 5.07
C TRP A 295 -11.03 13.63 3.73
N LYS A 296 -11.10 14.96 3.74
CA LYS A 296 -11.33 15.77 2.55
C LYS A 296 -10.22 16.80 2.39
N MET A 297 -9.66 16.93 1.19
CA MET A 297 -8.85 18.09 0.82
C MET A 297 -9.71 19.37 0.79
N LYS A 298 -9.15 20.49 1.24
CA LYS A 298 -9.86 21.76 1.41
C LYS A 298 -9.04 22.93 0.84
N ASN A 299 -9.72 24.08 0.74
CA ASN A 299 -9.15 25.33 0.24
C ASN A 299 -8.59 25.16 -1.18
N LYS A 300 -9.48 24.73 -2.08
CA LYS A 300 -9.20 24.51 -3.50
C LYS A 300 -8.82 25.82 -4.18
N THR A 301 -7.73 25.78 -4.95
CA THR A 301 -7.26 26.87 -5.81
C THR A 301 -6.77 26.29 -7.14
N GLU A 302 -6.67 27.11 -8.18
CA GLU A 302 -6.06 26.70 -9.45
C GLU A 302 -4.63 27.24 -9.52
N GLY A 303 -3.68 26.34 -9.79
CA GLY A 303 -2.26 26.64 -9.90
C GLY A 303 -1.72 26.33 -11.30
N ARG A 304 -0.41 26.53 -11.46
CA ARG A 304 0.29 26.30 -12.75
C ARG A 304 0.14 24.87 -13.26
N HIS A 305 0.12 23.90 -12.35
CA HIS A 305 0.08 22.47 -12.67
C HIS A 305 -1.32 21.86 -12.51
N GLY A 306 -2.35 22.69 -12.37
CA GLY A 306 -3.75 22.29 -12.18
C GLY A 306 -4.29 22.64 -10.80
N THR A 307 -5.35 21.93 -10.39
CA THR A 307 -6.01 22.15 -9.11
C THR A 307 -5.08 21.82 -7.93
N GLU A 308 -5.07 22.69 -6.93
CA GLU A 308 -4.28 22.57 -5.70
C GLU A 308 -5.18 22.71 -4.46
N TYR A 309 -4.77 22.09 -3.36
CA TYR A 309 -5.45 22.18 -2.06
C TYR A 309 -4.45 22.60 -0.98
N ALA A 310 -4.83 23.57 -0.14
CA ALA A 310 -3.91 24.07 0.89
C ALA A 310 -3.89 23.20 2.17
N THR A 311 -4.89 22.34 2.37
CA THR A 311 -5.02 21.53 3.60
C THR A 311 -5.95 20.32 3.38
N ALA A 312 -6.06 19.46 4.38
CA ALA A 312 -7.10 18.44 4.49
C ALA A 312 -7.57 18.30 5.94
N GLU A 313 -8.80 17.84 6.13
CA GLU A 313 -9.37 17.61 7.46
C GLU A 313 -10.26 16.36 7.48
N ALA A 314 -10.39 15.74 8.66
CA ALA A 314 -11.37 14.70 8.88
C ALA A 314 -12.78 15.32 8.94
N VAL A 315 -13.69 14.84 8.09
CA VAL A 315 -15.07 15.35 7.97
C VAL A 315 -16.12 14.32 8.41
N ALA A 316 -15.73 13.06 8.58
CA ALA A 316 -16.55 12.03 9.21
C ALA A 316 -15.66 11.02 9.95
N ARG A 317 -16.25 10.32 10.92
CA ARG A 317 -15.58 9.31 11.74
C ARG A 317 -16.55 8.20 12.11
N ALA A 318 -16.09 6.96 12.06
CA ALA A 318 -16.73 5.80 12.66
C ALA A 318 -15.72 5.11 13.58
N ASP A 319 -16.10 4.89 14.84
CA ASP A 319 -15.28 4.17 15.81
C ASP A 319 -15.48 2.65 15.67
N ILE A 320 -14.39 1.91 15.83
CA ILE A 320 -14.34 0.45 15.82
C ILE A 320 -14.13 0.00 17.27
N ALA A 321 -15.17 -0.59 17.85
CA ALA A 321 -15.27 -0.81 19.30
C ALA A 321 -14.15 -1.69 19.90
N ASP A 322 -13.49 -2.53 19.11
CA ASP A 322 -12.39 -3.38 19.54
C ASP A 322 -10.99 -2.73 19.40
N GLY A 323 -10.94 -1.43 19.06
CA GLY A 323 -9.70 -0.68 18.86
C GLY A 323 -9.11 -0.83 17.44
N GLY A 324 -9.79 -1.55 16.54
CA GLY A 324 -9.37 -1.77 15.17
C GLY A 324 -8.23 -2.79 15.04
N CYS A 325 -8.30 -3.64 14.01
CA CYS A 325 -7.30 -4.69 13.75
C CYS A 325 -6.46 -4.35 12.52
N ARG A 326 -5.25 -3.78 12.68
CA ARG A 326 -4.23 -3.58 11.59
C ARG A 326 -4.83 -3.30 10.20
N ALA A 327 -5.84 -2.43 10.16
CA ALA A 327 -6.79 -2.40 9.06
C ALA A 327 -6.44 -1.31 8.05
N VAL A 328 -6.76 -1.57 6.80
CA VAL A 328 -6.95 -0.57 5.73
C VAL A 328 -8.44 -0.47 5.45
N ALA A 329 -8.88 0.69 4.98
CA ALA A 329 -10.26 0.88 4.54
C ALA A 329 -10.38 0.61 3.04
N LEU A 330 -11.40 -0.14 2.64
CA LEU A 330 -11.76 -0.34 1.24
C LEU A 330 -13.08 0.35 0.93
N TRP A 331 -13.17 0.91 -0.27
CA TRP A 331 -14.38 1.55 -0.77
C TRP A 331 -15.20 0.54 -1.57
N TYR A 332 -16.44 0.32 -1.16
CA TYR A 332 -17.41 -0.57 -1.81
C TYR A 332 -18.75 0.16 -1.91
N ASP A 333 -19.34 0.15 -3.11
CA ASP A 333 -20.60 0.76 -3.49
C ASP A 333 -21.32 -0.08 -4.53
#